data_AF-A0A445D0Y3-F1
#
_entry.id   AF-A0A445D0Y3-F1
#
_cell.length_a   1.000
_cell.length_b   1.000
_cell.length_c   1.000
_cell.angle_alpha   90.00
_cell.angle_beta   90.00
_cell.angle_gamma   90.00
#
_symmetry.space_group_name_H-M   'P 1'
#
loop_
_entity.id
_entity.type
_entity.pdbx_description
1 polymer ?
#
loop_
_entity_poly.entity_id
_entity_poly.type
_entity_poly.pdbx_seq_one_letter_code
_entity_poly.pdbx_strand_id
1 'polypeptide(L)'
;MKQPNGGFRMHVEGEIDVRACYTAISVASVLNILDEELTQNVGDYILSCQTYEGGIAGEPGSEAHGGYTFCGLAAMILIGEVNRLDLPRLVEWTVFRQGKECGFQGRTNKLVDGCYSFWQVIAIFCLLHQSSVT
;
A
#
# COMPACT_ATOMS: atom_id res chain seq x y z
N MET A 1 -10.81 -10.62 -13.25
CA MET A 1 -10.32 -9.38 -12.62
C MET A 1 -8.81 -9.41 -12.38
N LYS A 2 -8.28 -10.51 -11.81
CA LYS A 2 -6.84 -10.79 -11.69
C LYS A 2 -6.11 -10.69 -13.04
N GLN A 3 -4.91 -10.13 -13.04
CA GLN A 3 -4.02 -10.00 -14.19
C GLN A 3 -2.76 -10.88 -14.02
N PRO A 4 -2.09 -11.26 -15.14
CA PRO A 4 -0.90 -12.12 -15.09
C PRO A 4 0.27 -11.53 -14.29
N ASN A 5 0.42 -10.19 -14.32
CA ASN A 5 1.48 -9.48 -13.60
C ASN A 5 1.24 -9.36 -12.08
N GLY A 6 0.15 -9.92 -11.55
CA GLY A 6 -0.20 -9.83 -10.12
C GLY A 6 -1.25 -8.76 -9.80
N GLY A 7 -1.40 -7.74 -10.65
CA GLY A 7 -2.39 -6.69 -10.45
C GLY A 7 -3.83 -7.18 -10.57
N PHE A 8 -4.78 -6.36 -10.11
CA PHE A 8 -6.21 -6.57 -10.31
C PHE A 8 -6.79 -5.37 -11.05
N ARG A 9 -7.81 -5.61 -11.87
CA ARG A 9 -8.68 -4.53 -12.35
C ARG A 9 -9.67 -4.12 -11.26
N MET A 10 -10.10 -2.87 -11.24
CA MET A 10 -11.15 -2.39 -10.33
C MET A 10 -12.54 -2.92 -10.72
N HIS A 11 -12.83 -3.01 -12.01
CA HIS A 11 -14.04 -3.60 -12.58
C HIS A 11 -13.76 -4.11 -14.00
N VAL A 12 -14.72 -4.79 -14.64
CA VAL A 12 -14.57 -5.31 -16.01
C VAL A 12 -14.13 -4.16 -16.93
N GLU A 13 -13.03 -4.36 -17.67
CA GLU A 13 -12.36 -3.35 -18.51
C GLU A 13 -11.90 -2.06 -17.79
N GLY A 14 -11.85 -2.06 -16.46
CA GLY A 14 -11.39 -0.93 -15.65
C GLY A 14 -9.87 -0.82 -15.53
N GLU A 15 -9.46 0.19 -14.78
CA GLU A 15 -8.07 0.49 -14.44
C GLU A 15 -7.44 -0.58 -13.55
N ILE A 16 -6.11 -0.59 -13.52
CA ILE A 16 -5.30 -1.48 -12.69
C ILE A 16 -4.42 -0.59 -11.81
N ASP A 17 -4.64 -0.64 -10.50
CA ASP A 17 -3.77 -0.02 -9.52
C ASP A 17 -3.86 -0.77 -8.18
N VAL A 18 -3.00 -0.41 -7.23
CA VAL A 18 -2.92 -1.10 -5.94
C VAL A 18 -4.20 -1.06 -5.11
N ARG A 19 -5.18 -0.18 -5.40
CA ARG A 19 -6.50 -0.21 -4.73
C ARG A 19 -7.19 -1.53 -5.02
N ALA A 20 -7.15 -1.99 -6.27
CA ALA A 20 -7.80 -3.23 -6.68
C ALA A 20 -7.19 -4.44 -5.95
N CYS A 21 -5.87 -4.45 -5.77
CA CYS A 21 -5.18 -5.46 -4.98
C CYS A 21 -5.68 -5.46 -3.53
N TYR A 22 -5.67 -4.32 -2.86
CA TYR A 22 -6.14 -4.22 -1.48
C TYR A 22 -7.61 -4.63 -1.33
N THR A 23 -8.50 -4.15 -2.21
CA THR A 23 -9.92 -4.48 -2.16
C THR A 23 -10.14 -5.98 -2.34
N ALA A 24 -9.52 -6.61 -3.34
CA ALA A 24 -9.66 -8.04 -3.59
C ALA A 24 -9.13 -8.88 -2.42
N ILE A 25 -7.92 -8.58 -1.95
CA ILE A 25 -7.26 -9.32 -0.87
C ILE A 25 -7.98 -9.12 0.46
N SER A 26 -8.45 -7.92 0.77
CA SER A 26 -9.18 -7.63 2.01
C SER A 26 -10.49 -8.40 2.08
N VAL A 27 -11.29 -8.37 1.00
CA VAL A 27 -12.56 -9.12 0.96
C VAL A 27 -12.29 -10.62 1.03
N ALA A 28 -11.33 -11.13 0.27
CA ALA A 28 -11.00 -12.55 0.27
C ALA A 28 -10.51 -13.05 1.64
N SER A 29 -9.69 -12.24 2.32
CA SER A 29 -9.21 -12.54 3.68
C SER A 29 -10.36 -12.59 4.69
N VAL A 30 -11.24 -11.57 4.70
CA VAL A 30 -12.37 -11.50 5.65
C VAL A 30 -13.36 -12.66 5.45
N LEU A 31 -13.58 -13.06 4.20
CA LEU A 31 -14.50 -14.16 3.86
C LEU A 31 -13.83 -15.55 3.92
N ASN A 32 -12.55 -15.62 4.28
CA ASN A 32 -11.77 -16.86 4.32
C ASN A 32 -11.79 -17.63 2.98
N ILE A 33 -11.63 -16.90 1.88
CA ILE A 33 -11.53 -17.42 0.51
C ILE A 33 -10.21 -16.98 -0.17
N LEU A 34 -9.21 -16.61 0.64
CA LEU A 34 -7.88 -16.31 0.16
C LEU A 34 -7.19 -17.63 -0.24
N ASP A 35 -6.69 -17.71 -1.47
CA ASP A 35 -5.98 -18.88 -1.99
C ASP A 35 -4.68 -18.50 -2.72
N GLU A 36 -3.90 -19.52 -3.11
CA GLU A 36 -2.61 -19.35 -3.78
C GLU A 36 -2.74 -18.72 -5.16
N GLU A 37 -3.80 -19.03 -5.92
CA GLU A 37 -4.02 -18.47 -7.26
C GLU A 37 -4.33 -16.98 -7.19
N LEU A 38 -5.12 -16.58 -6.21
CA LEU A 38 -5.53 -15.19 -5.98
C LEU A 38 -4.35 -14.33 -5.54
N THR A 39 -3.48 -14.87 -4.69
CA THR A 39 -2.30 -14.16 -4.17
C THR A 39 -1.09 -14.21 -5.09
N GLN A 40 -1.10 -15.08 -6.11
CA GLN A 40 0.00 -15.24 -7.05
C GLN A 40 0.44 -13.91 -7.69
N ASN A 41 1.72 -13.57 -7.55
CA ASN A 41 2.38 -12.36 -8.06
C ASN A 41 1.85 -11.03 -7.50
N VAL A 42 0.90 -11.03 -6.54
CA VAL A 42 0.36 -9.80 -5.96
C VAL A 42 1.47 -8.99 -5.29
N GLY A 43 2.35 -9.66 -4.55
CA GLY A 43 3.52 -9.01 -3.96
C GLY A 43 4.49 -8.44 -4.99
N ASP A 44 4.70 -9.12 -6.12
CA ASP A 44 5.56 -8.61 -7.20
C ASP A 44 5.01 -7.31 -7.79
N TYR A 45 3.70 -7.27 -8.04
CA TYR A 45 3.02 -6.07 -8.53
C TYR A 45 3.17 -4.91 -7.54
N ILE A 46 2.88 -5.14 -6.25
CA ILE A 46 2.98 -4.09 -5.23
C ILE A 46 4.43 -3.63 -5.04
N LEU A 47 5.41 -4.54 -5.07
CA LEU A 47 6.83 -4.19 -4.99
C LEU A 47 7.27 -3.28 -6.13
N SER A 48 6.80 -3.55 -7.35
CA SER A 48 7.08 -2.68 -8.50
C SER A 48 6.46 -1.28 -8.38
N CYS A 49 5.54 -1.07 -7.43
CA CYS A 49 4.94 0.22 -7.12
C CYS A 49 5.65 0.98 -6.00
N GLN A 50 6.59 0.36 -5.26
CA GLN A 50 7.39 1.09 -4.26
C GLN A 50 8.38 2.01 -4.98
N THR A 51 8.32 3.30 -4.66
CA THR A 51 9.05 4.34 -5.38
C THR A 51 10.40 4.64 -4.74
N TYR A 52 11.21 5.46 -5.43
CA TYR A 52 12.45 5.99 -4.86
C TYR A 52 12.22 6.84 -3.60
N GLU A 53 11.02 7.42 -3.44
CA GLU A 53 10.65 8.22 -2.27
C GLU A 53 10.49 7.34 -1.02
N GLY A 54 10.27 6.03 -1.18
CA GLY A 54 10.01 5.07 -0.11
C GLY A 54 8.55 4.64 0.02
N GLY A 55 7.61 5.53 -0.32
CA GLY A 55 6.18 5.21 -0.38
C GLY A 55 5.77 4.41 -1.63
N ILE A 56 4.51 3.99 -1.69
CA ILE A 56 3.96 3.17 -2.78
C ILE A 56 3.06 4.03 -3.67
N ALA A 57 3.20 3.85 -4.97
CA ALA A 57 2.39 4.49 -5.99
C ALA A 57 1.16 3.63 -6.37
N GLY A 58 0.25 4.20 -7.16
CA GLY A 58 -0.91 3.46 -7.69
C GLY A 58 -0.50 2.37 -8.66
N GLU A 59 0.50 2.67 -9.47
CA GLU A 59 1.04 1.82 -10.52
C GLU A 59 2.56 2.05 -10.64
N PRO A 60 3.31 1.13 -11.27
CA PRO A 60 4.76 1.25 -11.40
C PRO A 60 5.17 2.55 -12.11
N GLY A 61 6.14 3.26 -11.52
CA GLY A 61 6.68 4.50 -12.08
C GLY A 61 5.91 5.79 -11.74
N SER A 62 4.78 5.69 -11.03
CA SER A 62 4.03 6.85 -10.53
C SER A 62 4.59 7.37 -9.19
N GLU A 63 4.10 8.54 -8.75
CA GLU A 63 4.48 9.18 -7.46
C GLU A 63 3.94 8.41 -6.26
N ALA A 64 4.70 8.38 -5.16
CA ALA A 64 4.22 7.77 -3.91
C ALA A 64 3.01 8.55 -3.36
N HIS A 65 2.01 7.84 -2.83
CA HIS A 65 0.77 8.47 -2.37
C HIS A 65 0.19 7.77 -1.15
N GLY A 66 -0.24 8.52 -0.13
CA GLY A 66 -0.70 7.96 1.16
C GLY A 66 -1.76 6.87 1.02
N GLY A 67 -2.80 7.12 0.21
CA GLY A 67 -3.83 6.11 -0.09
C GLY A 67 -3.28 4.83 -0.74
N TYR A 68 -2.41 4.96 -1.75
CA TYR A 68 -1.81 3.80 -2.43
C TYR A 68 -0.79 3.08 -1.54
N THR A 69 0.00 3.82 -0.76
CA THR A 69 0.86 3.32 0.31
C THR A 69 0.09 2.46 1.29
N PHE A 70 -1.03 2.94 1.81
CA PHE A 70 -1.88 2.13 2.68
C PHE A 70 -2.36 0.86 1.98
N CYS A 71 -2.93 0.97 0.77
CA CYS A 71 -3.47 -0.17 0.05
C CYS A 71 -2.39 -1.25 -0.20
N GLY A 72 -1.21 -0.84 -0.70
CA GLY A 72 -0.10 -1.75 -0.94
C GLY A 72 0.41 -2.39 0.35
N LEU A 73 0.66 -1.61 1.40
CA LEU A 73 1.15 -2.14 2.68
C LEU A 73 0.15 -3.11 3.31
N ALA A 74 -1.13 -2.74 3.38
CA ALA A 74 -2.16 -3.58 3.97
C ALA A 74 -2.35 -4.89 3.19
N ALA A 75 -2.34 -4.85 1.85
CA ALA A 75 -2.38 -6.05 1.03
C ALA A 75 -1.17 -6.96 1.28
N MET A 76 0.04 -6.38 1.36
CA MET A 76 1.28 -7.13 1.66
C MET A 76 1.26 -7.77 3.05
N ILE A 77 0.67 -7.11 4.05
CA ILE A 77 0.46 -7.70 5.39
C ILE A 77 -0.51 -8.88 5.30
N LEU A 78 -1.64 -8.72 4.61
CA LEU A 78 -2.69 -9.75 4.52
C LEU A 78 -2.23 -11.02 3.79
N ILE A 79 -1.32 -10.89 2.81
CA ILE A 79 -0.72 -12.04 2.12
C ILE A 79 0.58 -12.56 2.78
N GLY A 80 1.00 -11.97 3.90
CA GLY A 80 2.20 -12.41 4.65
C GLY A 80 3.53 -12.04 4.00
N GLU A 81 3.56 -11.04 3.11
CA GLU A 81 4.74 -10.68 2.32
C GLU A 81 5.32 -9.29 2.64
N VAL A 82 4.86 -8.64 3.72
CA VAL A 82 5.30 -7.28 4.11
C VAL A 82 6.81 -7.09 4.15
N ASN A 83 7.57 -8.11 4.57
CA ASN A 83 9.03 -8.06 4.67
C ASN A 83 9.77 -7.95 3.32
N ARG A 84 9.06 -8.08 2.20
CA ARG A 84 9.64 -7.86 0.88
C ARG A 84 9.79 -6.37 0.55
N LEU A 85 9.00 -5.49 1.18
CA LEU A 85 9.08 -4.03 0.99
C LEU A 85 10.34 -3.47 1.67
N ASP A 86 10.86 -2.35 1.17
CA ASP A 86 11.85 -1.54 1.90
C ASP A 86 11.13 -0.79 3.04
N LEU A 87 10.95 -1.47 4.17
CA LEU A 87 10.25 -0.94 5.34
C LEU A 87 10.94 0.30 5.94
N PRO A 88 12.29 0.36 6.07
CA PRO A 88 12.96 1.57 6.56
C PRO A 88 12.64 2.81 5.74
N ARG A 89 12.72 2.73 4.41
CA ARG A 89 12.35 3.86 3.53
C ARG A 89 10.87 4.18 3.58
N LEU A 90 10.03 3.16 3.72
CA LEU A 90 8.59 3.37 3.83
C LEU A 90 8.21 4.11 5.13
N VAL A 91 8.84 3.75 6.25
CA VAL A 91 8.68 4.47 7.53
C VAL A 91 9.15 5.91 7.38
N GLU A 92 10.36 6.11 6.86
CA GLU A 92 10.92 7.44 6.62
C GLU A 92 9.97 8.29 5.77
N TRP A 93 9.54 7.78 4.61
CA TRP A 93 8.61 8.47 3.75
C TRP A 93 7.33 8.87 4.49
N THR A 94 6.75 7.95 5.26
CA THR A 94 5.46 8.19 5.92
C THR A 94 5.56 9.23 7.04
N VAL A 95 6.64 9.23 7.84
CA VAL A 95 6.82 10.25 8.90
C VAL A 95 7.03 11.65 8.32
N PHE A 96 7.69 11.77 7.16
CA PHE A 96 7.84 13.05 6.46
C PHE A 96 6.55 13.58 5.82
N ARG A 97 5.42 12.87 5.96
CA ARG A 97 4.09 13.33 5.54
C ARG A 97 3.35 14.12 6.62
N GLN A 98 3.84 14.17 7.85
CA GLN A 98 3.23 15.03 8.86
C GLN A 98 3.63 16.49 8.63
N GLY A 99 2.63 17.35 8.42
CA GLY A 99 2.82 18.78 8.20
C GLY A 99 2.96 19.58 9.50
N LYS A 100 3.30 20.86 9.38
CA LYS A 100 3.37 21.80 10.51
C LYS A 100 1.99 22.11 11.08
N GLU A 101 0.95 21.87 10.29
CA GLU A 101 -0.46 22.00 10.60
C GLU A 101 -0.97 20.85 11.47
N CYS A 102 -0.09 19.94 11.90
CA CYS A 102 -0.38 18.71 12.67
C CYS A 102 -1.22 17.65 11.92
N GLY A 103 -1.71 17.97 10.71
CA GLY A 103 -2.30 17.02 9.78
C GLY A 103 -1.25 16.33 8.89
N PHE A 104 -1.73 15.48 7.99
CA PHE A 104 -0.87 14.78 7.04
C PHE A 104 -1.15 15.23 5.60
N GLN A 105 -0.10 15.32 4.80
CA GLN A 105 -0.21 15.47 3.36
C GLN A 105 -0.17 14.10 2.68
N GLY A 106 -0.89 13.95 1.57
CA GLY A 106 -0.90 12.68 0.83
C GLY A 106 0.42 12.38 0.14
N ARG A 107 1.16 13.42 -0.24
CA ARG A 107 2.33 13.37 -1.12
C ARG A 107 3.28 14.52 -0.85
N THR A 108 4.51 14.41 -1.36
CA THR A 108 5.53 15.44 -1.24
C THR A 108 5.06 16.76 -1.85
N ASN A 109 5.27 17.88 -1.13
CA ASN A 109 4.88 19.24 -1.56
C ASN A 109 3.38 19.44 -1.90
N LYS A 110 2.48 18.70 -1.25
CA LYS A 110 1.02 18.92 -1.33
C LYS A 110 0.47 19.41 0.01
N LEU A 111 -0.74 19.97 -0.04
CA LEU A 111 -1.43 20.46 1.15
C LEU A 111 -1.78 19.30 2.10
N VAL A 112 -1.92 19.64 3.38
CA VAL A 112 -2.47 18.75 4.40
C VAL A 112 -3.96 18.50 4.14
N ASP A 113 -4.43 17.30 4.44
CA ASP A 113 -5.83 16.91 4.33
C ASP A 113 -6.17 15.89 5.44
N GLY A 114 -7.32 16.09 6.08
CA GLY A 114 -7.79 15.29 7.21
C GLY A 114 -7.91 13.80 6.91
N CYS A 115 -8.22 13.41 5.67
CA CYS A 115 -8.36 11.98 5.33
C CYS A 115 -7.05 11.19 5.48
N TYR A 116 -5.89 11.86 5.32
CA TYR A 116 -4.58 11.23 5.51
C TYR A 116 -4.26 10.90 6.96
N SER A 117 -5.06 11.37 7.91
CA SER A 117 -5.02 10.90 9.30
C SER A 117 -5.29 9.40 9.41
N PHE A 118 -6.04 8.80 8.47
CA PHE A 118 -6.18 7.35 8.39
C PHE A 118 -5.08 6.76 7.50
N TRP A 119 -4.98 7.22 6.25
CA TRP A 119 -4.12 6.60 5.23
C TRP A 119 -2.63 6.60 5.62
N GLN A 120 -2.13 7.64 6.30
CA GLN A 120 -0.71 7.73 6.70
C GLN A 120 -0.47 7.14 8.09
N VAL A 121 -1.36 7.38 9.06
CA VAL A 121 -1.12 6.98 10.46
C VAL A 121 -1.19 5.47 10.66
N ILE A 122 -2.14 4.78 10.03
CA ILE A 122 -2.20 3.31 10.14
C ILE A 122 -0.98 2.66 9.50
N ALA A 123 -0.46 3.21 8.41
CA ALA A 123 0.77 2.71 7.81
C ALA A 123 1.94 2.78 8.81
N ILE A 124 2.10 3.90 9.52
CA ILE A 124 3.12 4.02 10.59
C ILE A 124 2.88 3.00 11.71
N PHE A 125 1.65 2.87 12.21
CA PHE A 125 1.34 1.97 13.32
C PHE A 125 1.65 0.50 12.99
N CYS A 126 1.26 0.05 11.80
CA CYS A 126 1.55 -1.31 11.32
C CYS A 126 3.06 -1.55 11.22
N LEU A 127 3.83 -0.59 10.72
CA LEU A 127 5.27 -0.73 10.55
C LEU A 127 6.00 -0.82 11.91
N LEU A 128 5.62 0.01 12.88
CA LEU A 128 6.23 0.00 14.22
C LEU A 128 5.99 -1.30 14.99
N HIS A 129 4.84 -1.95 14.78
CA HIS A 129 4.56 -3.25 15.40
C HIS A 129 5.40 -4.38 14.78
N GLN A 130 5.72 -4.31 13.48
CA GLN A 130 6.59 -5.30 12.84
C GLN A 130 8.04 -5.18 13.31
N SER A 131 8.53 -3.96 13.57
CA SER A 131 9.89 -3.72 14.10
C SER A 131 10.10 -4.13 15.56
N SER A 132 9.02 -4.39 16.31
CA SER A 132 9.07 -4.77 17.72
C SER A 132 9.10 -6.29 17.96
N VAL A 133 9.03 -7.09 16.88
CA VAL A 133 8.96 -8.57 16.92
C VAL A 133 10.25 -9.22 16.41
N THR A 134 11.28 -8.44 16.10
CA THR A 134 12.66 -8.90 15.80
C THR A 134 13.60 -8.56 16.94
#